data_AF-A0A359CFN2-F1
#
_entry.id   AF-A0A359CFN2-F1
#
_cell.length_a   1.000
_cell.length_b   1.000
_cell.length_c   1.000
_cell.angle_alpha   90.00
_cell.angle_beta   90.00
_cell.angle_gamma   90.00
#
_symmetry.space_group_name_H-M   'P 1'
#
loop_
_entity.id
_entity.type
_entity.pdbx_description
1 polymer ?
#
loop_
_entity_poly.entity_id
_entity_poly.type
_entity_poly.pdbx_seq_one_letter_code
_entity_poly.pdbx_strand_id
1 'polypeptide(L)'
;MEITVKERIKLFLKHLNIGQNKFEAKVGWSNGYINNTKNISSDKLNQIIKEYPQLNLTWLITGKGEMINSDRAEQTTDVEERRVIDFKDKYLEVLEENRFLRIEIEKLRNTK
;
A
#
# COMPACT_ATOMS: atom_id res chain seq x y z
N MET A 1 27.31 -3.69 11.36
CA MET A 1 26.34 -2.71 11.89
C MET A 1 25.06 -3.44 12.18
N GLU A 2 24.56 -3.32 13.40
CA GLU A 2 23.28 -3.91 13.81
C GLU A 2 22.15 -3.04 13.26
N ILE A 3 21.21 -3.64 12.50
CA ILE A 3 20.06 -2.90 11.97
C ILE A 3 19.18 -2.47 13.14
N THR A 4 18.86 -1.19 13.22
CA THR A 4 17.99 -0.62 14.26
C THR A 4 16.51 -0.85 13.96
N VAL A 5 15.65 -0.70 14.97
CA VAL A 5 14.19 -0.75 14.79
C VAL A 5 13.72 0.26 13.74
N LYS A 6 14.29 1.47 13.74
CA LYS A 6 14.00 2.54 12.77
C LYS A 6 14.29 2.09 11.34
N GLU A 7 15.44 1.46 11.12
CA GLU A 7 15.81 0.95 9.80
C GLU A 7 14.91 -0.20 9.36
N ARG A 8 14.52 -1.09 10.29
CA ARG A 8 13.53 -2.15 10.00
C ARG A 8 12.16 -1.60 9.60
N ILE A 9 11.71 -0.51 10.24
CA ILE A 9 10.51 0.20 9.77
C ILE A 9 10.71 0.69 8.34
N LYS A 10 11.83 1.38 8.05
CA LYS A 10 12.11 1.88 6.69
C LYS A 10 12.16 0.76 5.64
N LEU A 11 12.71 -0.40 5.98
CA LEU A 11 12.70 -1.59 5.12
C LEU A 11 11.27 -2.07 4.85
N PHE A 12 10.43 -2.14 5.88
CA PHE A 12 9.03 -2.50 5.74
C PHE A 12 8.25 -1.49 4.89
N LEU A 13 8.49 -0.18 5.05
CA LEU A 13 7.87 0.84 4.23
C LEU A 13 8.25 0.71 2.75
N LYS A 14 9.52 0.39 2.48
CA LYS A 14 10.01 0.14 1.12
C LYS A 14 9.34 -1.10 0.52
N HIS A 15 9.15 -2.16 1.29
CA HIS A 15 8.44 -3.36 0.86
C HIS A 15 6.98 -3.08 0.48
N LEU A 16 6.29 -2.24 1.26
CA LEU A 16 4.92 -1.80 0.97
C LEU A 16 4.83 -0.68 -0.07
N ASN A 17 5.96 -0.17 -0.57
CA ASN A 17 6.03 0.98 -1.46
C ASN A 17 5.23 2.22 -0.96
N ILE A 18 5.29 2.48 0.35
CA ILE A 18 4.64 3.65 0.98
C ILE A 18 5.66 4.62 1.54
N GLY A 19 5.34 5.92 1.47
CA GLY A 19 6.15 6.97 2.09
C GLY A 19 6.02 6.99 3.62
N GLN A 20 7.08 7.45 4.29
CA GLN A 20 7.14 7.58 5.75
C GLN A 20 5.97 8.39 6.33
N ASN A 21 5.66 9.54 5.74
CA ASN A 21 4.58 10.41 6.22
C ASN A 21 3.20 9.72 6.12
N LYS A 22 2.99 8.90 5.08
CA LYS A 22 1.75 8.14 4.90
C LYS A 22 1.61 7.06 5.96
N PHE A 23 2.70 6.37 6.27
CA PHE A 23 2.74 5.42 7.38
C PHE A 23 2.47 6.10 8.72
N GLU A 24 3.19 7.18 9.04
CA GLU A 24 3.03 7.92 10.30
C GLU A 24 1.59 8.40 10.48
N ALA A 25 0.99 8.98 9.44
CA ALA A 25 -0.42 9.36 9.48
C ALA A 25 -1.36 8.18 9.72
N LYS A 26 -1.10 7.02 9.07
CA LYS A 26 -1.95 5.83 9.21
C LYS A 26 -1.89 5.23 10.62
N VAL A 27 -0.72 5.18 11.25
CA VAL A 27 -0.58 4.71 12.64
C VAL A 27 -0.89 5.77 13.71
N GLY A 28 -1.32 6.97 13.29
CA GLY A 28 -1.70 8.07 14.20
C GLY A 28 -0.50 8.74 14.88
N TRP A 29 0.63 8.85 14.18
CA TRP A 29 1.86 9.49 14.67
C TRP A 29 2.06 10.87 14.03
N SER A 30 2.79 11.74 14.74
CA SER A 30 3.20 13.03 14.22
C SER A 30 4.19 12.88 13.06
N ASN A 31 4.15 13.79 12.10
CA ASN A 31 5.09 13.83 10.98
C ASN A 31 6.55 13.89 11.49
N GLY A 32 7.43 13.05 10.94
CA GLY A 32 8.83 12.93 11.33
C GLY A 32 9.09 12.11 12.59
N TYR A 33 8.07 11.47 13.19
CA TYR A 33 8.24 10.66 14.42
C TYR A 33 9.31 9.58 14.25
N ILE A 34 9.32 8.84 13.14
CA ILE A 34 10.30 7.78 12.89
C ILE A 34 11.73 8.35 12.79
N ASN A 35 11.88 9.60 12.33
CA ASN A 35 13.18 10.23 12.23
C ASN A 35 13.73 10.64 13.60
N ASN A 36 12.86 11.13 14.48
CA ASN A 36 13.22 11.67 15.79
C ASN A 36 13.30 10.61 16.89
N THR A 37 12.67 9.45 16.71
CA THR A 37 12.67 8.39 17.71
C THR A 37 13.91 7.49 17.63
N LYS A 38 14.49 7.17 18.78
CA LYS A 38 15.53 6.14 18.93
C LYS A 38 14.95 4.80 19.37
N ASN A 39 13.94 4.83 20.24
CA ASN A 39 13.29 3.67 20.82
C ASN A 39 11.77 3.77 20.66
N ILE A 40 11.12 2.64 20.42
CA ILE A 40 9.67 2.58 20.24
C ILE A 40 9.04 1.94 21.48
N SER A 41 8.06 2.61 22.07
CA SER A 41 7.31 2.08 23.22
C SER A 41 6.34 0.98 22.81
N SER A 42 5.91 0.16 23.78
CA SER A 42 4.90 -0.89 23.57
C SER A 42 3.60 -0.36 22.95
N ASP A 43 3.13 0.81 23.38
CA ASP A 43 1.90 1.41 22.86
C ASP A 43 2.03 1.75 21.38
N LYS A 44 3.20 2.22 20.97
CA LYS A 44 3.50 2.53 19.58
C LYS A 44 3.56 1.26 18.75
N LEU A 45 4.15 0.18 19.27
CA LEU A 45 4.13 -1.13 18.61
C LEU A 45 2.71 -1.65 18.40
N ASN A 46 1.84 -1.52 19.41
CA ASN A 46 0.42 -1.90 19.29
C ASN A 46 -0.31 -1.13 18.18
N GLN A 47 -0.03 0.18 18.04
CA GLN A 47 -0.58 0.98 16.94
C GLN A 47 -0.14 0.45 15.57
N ILE A 48 1.11 0.02 15.43
CA ILE A 48 1.63 -0.55 14.18
C ILE A 48 0.92 -1.88 13.87
N ILE A 49 0.85 -2.81 14.82
CA ILE A 49 0.25 -4.13 14.60
C ILE A 49 -1.24 -4.01 14.25
N LYS A 50 -1.93 -3.04 14.84
CA LYS A 50 -3.34 -2.76 14.55
C LYS A 50 -3.56 -2.39 13.08
N GLU A 51 -2.69 -1.53 12.53
CA GLU A 51 -2.80 -1.04 11.15
C GLU A 51 -2.09 -1.92 10.12
N TYR A 52 -1.10 -2.68 10.57
CA TYR A 52 -0.23 -3.56 9.78
C TYR A 52 -0.13 -4.95 10.44
N PRO A 53 -1.23 -5.70 10.50
CA PRO A 53 -1.27 -7.03 11.13
C PRO A 53 -0.36 -8.06 10.44
N GLN A 54 0.05 -7.80 9.20
CA GLN A 54 0.99 -8.63 8.46
C GLN A 54 2.44 -8.46 8.92
N LEU A 55 2.79 -7.37 9.60
CA LEU A 55 4.14 -7.13 10.09
C LEU A 55 4.44 -8.05 11.29
N ASN A 56 5.57 -8.74 11.23
CA ASN A 56 6.06 -9.55 12.34
C ASN A 56 6.71 -8.65 13.42
N LEU A 57 6.05 -8.58 14.58
CA LEU A 57 6.55 -7.82 15.73
C LEU A 57 7.91 -8.34 16.24
N THR A 58 8.08 -9.66 16.28
CA THR A 58 9.32 -10.29 16.75
C THR A 58 10.49 -9.86 15.87
N TRP A 59 10.32 -9.86 14.55
CA TRP A 59 11.32 -9.35 13.62
C TRP A 59 11.57 -7.85 13.82
N LEU A 60 10.52 -7.04 13.99
CA LEU A 60 10.67 -5.60 14.19
C LEU A 60 11.48 -5.25 15.45
N ILE A 61 11.31 -5.98 16.55
CA ILE A 61 12.01 -5.71 17.81
C ILE A 61 13.39 -6.35 17.81
N THR A 62 13.47 -7.64 17.49
CA THR A 62 14.69 -8.45 17.70
C THR A 62 15.58 -8.52 16.47
N GLY A 63 15.07 -8.19 15.28
CA GLY A 63 15.74 -8.40 14.00
C GLY A 63 15.84 -9.85 13.56
N LYS A 64 15.26 -10.80 14.31
CA LYS A 64 15.29 -12.24 14.01
C LYS A 64 13.97 -12.71 13.41
N GLY A 65 14.05 -13.68 12.49
CA GLY A 65 12.89 -14.24 11.79
C GLY A 65 12.54 -13.48 10.50
N GLU A 66 11.33 -13.67 10.02
CA GLU A 66 10.83 -13.05 8.79
C GLU A 66 10.11 -11.73 9.07
N MET A 67 10.21 -10.78 8.15
CA MET A 67 9.57 -9.46 8.27
C MET A 67 8.05 -9.54 8.25
N ILE A 68 7.49 -10.42 7.43
CA ILE A 68 6.05 -10.57 7.24
C ILE A 68 5.64 -11.91 7.84
N ASN A 69 4.51 -11.93 8.54
CA ASN A 69 3.90 -13.18 8.96
C ASN A 69 3.33 -13.87 7.72
N SER A 70 3.86 -15.04 7.37
CA SER A 70 3.52 -15.76 6.13
C SER A 70 2.01 -16.01 6.01
N ASP A 71 1.33 -16.31 7.12
CA ASP A 71 -0.13 -16.52 7.17
C ASP A 71 -0.98 -15.28 6.84
N ARG A 72 -0.37 -14.08 6.86
CA ARG A 72 -1.06 -12.78 6.67
C ARG A 72 -0.54 -11.99 5.47
N ALA A 73 0.50 -12.47 4.79
CA ALA A 73 1.08 -11.82 3.62
C ALA A 73 0.12 -11.79 2.42
N GLU A 74 -0.69 -12.85 2.27
CA GLU A 74 -1.54 -13.06 1.09
C GLU A 74 -2.75 -12.13 1.01
N GLN A 75 -3.12 -11.45 2.10
CA GLN A 75 -4.35 -10.65 2.16
C GLN A 75 -4.22 -9.23 1.58
N THR A 76 -3.01 -8.66 1.51
CA THR A 76 -2.83 -7.26 1.08
C THR A 76 -2.61 -7.09 -0.41
N THR A 77 -1.97 -8.05 -1.08
CA THR A 77 -1.74 -8.02 -2.53
C THR A 77 -3.03 -8.23 -3.31
N ASP A 78 -3.91 -9.11 -2.82
CA ASP A 78 -5.15 -9.51 -3.50
C ASP A 78 -6.16 -8.35 -3.63
N VAL A 79 -6.18 -7.43 -2.66
CA VAL A 79 -7.10 -6.26 -2.68
C VAL A 79 -6.62 -5.17 -3.65
N GLU A 80 -5.32 -4.91 -3.73
CA GLU A 80 -4.76 -3.92 -4.65
C GLU A 80 -4.80 -4.40 -6.10
N GLU A 81 -4.49 -5.67 -6.36
CA GLU A 81 -4.62 -6.28 -7.69
C GLU A 81 -6.08 -6.26 -8.15
N ARG A 82 -7.03 -6.63 -7.28
CA ARG A 82 -8.47 -6.60 -7.62
C ARG A 82 -8.97 -5.18 -7.93
N ARG A 83 -8.50 -4.16 -7.20
CA ARG A 83 -8.82 -2.76 -7.54
C ARG A 83 -8.24 -2.34 -8.88
N VAL A 84 -6.99 -2.71 -9.17
CA VAL A 84 -6.33 -2.38 -10.44
C VAL A 84 -7.05 -3.04 -11.62
N ILE A 85 -7.52 -4.28 -11.46
CA ILE A 85 -8.32 -4.99 -12.46
C ILE A 85 -9.64 -4.25 -12.71
N ASP A 86 -10.40 -3.93 -11.66
CA ASP A 86 -11.67 -3.19 -11.76
C ASP A 86 -11.53 -1.83 -12.48
N PHE A 87 -10.46 -1.08 -12.17
CA PHE A 87 -10.19 0.19 -12.86
C PHE A 87 -9.86 0.01 -14.35
N LYS A 88 -9.14 -1.07 -14.72
CA LYS A 88 -8.81 -1.36 -16.12
C LYS A 88 -10.05 -1.76 -16.91
N ASP A 89 -10.91 -2.59 -16.33
CA ASP A 89 -12.14 -3.05 -16.98
C ASP A 89 -13.07 -1.86 -17.26
N LYS A 90 -13.28 -0.98 -16.27
CA LYS A 90 -14.06 0.24 -16.45
C LYS A 90 -13.47 1.20 -17.49
N TYR A 91 -12.14 1.31 -17.56
CA TYR A 91 -11.48 2.13 -18.57
C TYR A 91 -11.69 1.57 -19.99
N LEU A 92 -11.64 0.24 -20.13
CA LEU A 92 -11.84 -0.43 -21.41
C LEU A 92 -13.28 -0.23 -21.94
N GLU A 93 -14.28 -0.40 -21.07
CA GLU A 93 -15.69 -0.17 -21.39
C GLU A 93 -15.92 1.25 -21.95
N VAL A 94 -15.38 2.27 -21.28
CA VAL A 94 -15.50 3.67 -21.73
C VAL A 94 -14.82 3.90 -23.09
N LEU A 95 -13.71 3.22 -23.38
CA LEU A 95 -13.05 3.33 -24.69
C LEU A 95 -13.88 2.70 -25.81
N GLU A 96 -14.53 1.58 -25.54
CA GLU A 96 -15.42 0.92 -26.48
C GLU A 96 -16.64 1.78 -26.80
N GLU A 97 -17.30 2.33 -25.79
CA GLU A 97 -18.41 3.28 -25.97
C GLU A 97 -17.99 4.48 -26.83
N ASN A 98 -16.85 5.08 -26.53
CA ASN A 98 -16.30 6.19 -27.32
C ASN A 98 -16.05 5.79 -28.78
N ARG A 99 -15.60 4.55 -29.02
CA ARG A 99 -15.39 4.03 -30.38
C ARG A 99 -16.72 3.90 -31.12
N PHE A 100 -17.76 3.35 -30.49
CA PHE A 100 -19.08 3.23 -31.10
C PHE A 100 -19.70 4.59 -31.41
N LEU A 101 -19.61 5.54 -30.48
CA LEU A 101 -20.11 6.90 -30.66
C LEU A 101 -19.45 7.61 -31.84
N ARG A 102 -18.13 7.45 -32.01
CA ARG A 102 -17.39 8.03 -33.14
C ARG A 102 -17.88 7.50 -34.49
N ILE A 103 -18.10 6.19 -34.58
CA ILE A 103 -18.64 5.54 -35.79
C ILE A 103 -20.03 6.09 -36.10
N GLU A 104 -20.89 6.24 -35.10
CA GLU A 104 -22.26 6.73 -35.30
C GLU A 104 -22.28 8.19 -35.76
N ILE A 105 -21.43 9.04 -35.16
CA ILE A 105 -21.26 10.44 -35.61
C ILE A 105 -20.82 10.49 -37.08
N GLU A 106 -19.90 9.62 -37.50
CA GLU A 106 -19.43 9.57 -38.88
C GLU A 106 -20.53 9.15 -39.86
N LYS A 107 -21.33 8.14 -39.52
CA LYS A 107 -22.49 7.72 -40.31
C LYS A 107 -23.49 8.87 -40.49
N LEU A 108 -23.84 9.56 -39.40
CA LEU A 108 -24.77 10.70 -39.42
C LEU A 108 -24.24 11.89 -40.23
N ARG A 109 -22.93 12.11 -40.25
CA ARG A 109 -22.30 13.16 -41.09
C ARG A 109 -22.35 12.82 -42.58
N ASN A 110 -22.25 11.54 -42.94
CA ASN A 110 -22.26 11.08 -44.33
C ASN A 110 -23.67 10.84 -44.90
N THR A 111 -24.74 11.06 -44.10
CA THR A 111 -26.14 10.94 -44.53
C THR A 111 -26.81 12.29 -44.86
N LYS A 112 -26.04 13.38 -44.90
CA LYS A 112 -26.45 14.71 -45.39
C LYS A 112 -25.76 15.03 -46.70
#